data_AF-A0A7Y4R8I6-F1
#
_entry.id   AF-A0A7Y4R8I6-F1
#
_cell.length_a   1.000
_cell.length_b   1.000
_cell.length_c   1.000
_cell.angle_alpha   90.00
_cell.angle_beta   90.00
_cell.angle_gamma   90.00
#
_symmetry.space_group_name_H-M   'P 1'
#
loop_
_entity.id
_entity.type
_entity.pdbx_description
1 polymer ?
#
loop_
_entity_poly.entity_id
_entity_poly.type
_entity_poly.pdbx_seq_one_letter_code
_entity_poly.pdbx_strand_id
1 'polypeptide(L)' 'MTPDEPRMDRTHLSVGSLDDNDARTYWRSRTPLERLEALEFLRQVMYGYDPVADRLQRVLEVVELGAR' A
#
# COMPACT_ATOMS: atom_id res chain seq x y z
N MET A 1 -3.90 -5.00 -19.78
CA MET A 1 -2.57 -5.22 -19.18
C MET A 1 -2.75 -4.95 -17.70
N THR A 2 -3.04 -5.99 -16.92
CA THR A 2 -3.01 -5.87 -15.46
C THR A 2 -1.60 -5.43 -15.06
N PRO A 3 -1.41 -4.45 -14.16
CA PRO A 3 -0.09 -4.19 -13.60
C PRO A 3 0.43 -5.52 -13.05
N ASP A 4 1.70 -5.85 -13.29
CA ASP A 4 2.32 -7.03 -12.68
C ASP A 4 2.07 -6.95 -11.16
N GLU A 5 1.21 -7.82 -10.65
CA GLU A 5 0.91 -7.85 -9.23
C GLU A 5 2.21 -8.11 -8.47
N PRO A 6 2.49 -7.38 -7.38
CA PRO A 6 3.70 -7.58 -6.60
C PRO A 6 3.74 -9.03 -6.08
N ARG A 7 4.59 -9.85 -6.69
CA ARG A 7 4.75 -11.27 -6.34
C ARG A 7 5.57 -11.38 -5.06
N MET A 8 4.94 -11.80 -3.97
CA MET A 8 5.62 -12.02 -2.69
C MET A 8 6.77 -13.03 -2.83
N ASP A 9 7.96 -12.64 -2.36
CA ASP A 9 9.06 -13.56 -2.16
C ASP A 9 8.85 -14.35 -0.87
N ARG A 10 8.62 -15.67 -1.02
CA ARG A 10 8.33 -16.57 0.10
C ARG A 10 9.60 -17.11 0.76
N THR A 11 10.79 -16.83 0.22
CA THR A 11 12.06 -17.28 0.83
C THR A 11 12.32 -16.68 2.21
N HIS A 12 11.69 -15.54 2.50
CA HIS A 12 11.76 -14.85 3.78
C HIS A 12 10.56 -15.10 4.70
N LEU A 13 9.63 -16.00 4.32
CA LEU A 13 8.47 -16.34 5.14
C LEU A 13 8.88 -17.29 6.28
N SER A 14 8.60 -16.90 7.52
CA SER A 14 8.72 -17.75 8.69
C SER A 14 7.37 -17.93 9.40
N VAL A 15 7.21 -19.08 10.06
CA VAL A 15 6.07 -19.39 10.94
C VAL A 15 6.63 -19.57 12.34
N GLY A 16 6.12 -18.81 13.30
CA GLY A 16 6.58 -18.81 14.69
C GLY A 16 5.42 -18.72 15.67
N SER A 17 5.74 -18.75 16.96
CA SER A 17 4.77 -18.58 18.05
C SER A 17 4.45 -17.10 18.28
N LEU A 18 3.33 -16.81 18.94
CA LEU A 18 2.93 -15.43 19.24
C LEU A 18 3.84 -14.74 20.27
N ASP A 19 4.55 -15.51 21.08
CA ASP A 19 5.54 -15.05 22.05
C ASP A 19 6.94 -14.81 21.44
N ASP A 20 7.15 -15.15 20.16
CA ASP A 20 8.44 -14.95 19.50
C ASP A 20 8.71 -13.47 19.19
N ASN A 21 9.96 -13.06 19.40
CA ASN A 21 10.41 -11.68 19.21
C ASN A 21 11.07 -11.44 17.84
N ASP A 22 11.06 -12.43 16.95
CA ASP A 22 11.78 -12.41 15.67
C ASP A 22 11.31 -11.31 14.74
N ALA A 23 9.99 -11.07 14.69
CA ALA A 23 9.42 -9.96 13.92
C ALA A 23 9.98 -8.61 14.39
N ARG A 24 10.06 -8.38 15.71
CA ARG A 24 10.60 -7.13 16.27
C ARG A 24 12.08 -6.98 15.94
N THR A 25 12.85 -8.06 16.08
CA THR A 25 14.29 -8.08 15.76
C THR A 25 14.53 -7.80 14.28
N TYR A 26 13.77 -8.45 13.39
CA TYR A 26 13.80 -8.21 11.94
C TYR A 26 13.54 -6.75 11.62
N TRP A 27 12.41 -6.19 12.08
CA TRP A 27 12.06 -4.81 11.79
C TRP A 27 13.10 -3.82 12.33
N ARG A 28 13.70 -4.09 13.50
CA ARG A 28 14.79 -3.27 14.06
C ARG A 28 16.05 -3.24 13.19
N SER A 29 16.33 -4.29 12.43
CA SER A 29 17.47 -4.35 11.50
C SER A 29 17.25 -3.58 10.19
N ARG A 30 15.99 -3.26 9.85
CA ARG A 30 15.65 -2.51 8.63
C ARG A 30 15.82 -1.00 8.81
N THR A 31 16.13 -0.30 7.72
CA THR A 31 16.20 1.16 7.72
C THR A 31 14.82 1.78 7.93
N PRO A 32 14.73 3.05 8.38
CA PRO A 32 13.45 3.73 8.49
C PRO A 32 12.67 3.79 7.16
N LEU A 33 13.38 3.98 6.03
CA LEU A 33 12.76 4.04 4.70
C LEU A 33 12.09 2.71 4.33
N GLU A 34 12.81 1.59 4.50
CA GLU A 34 12.28 0.25 4.19
C GLU A 34 11.03 -0.09 5.02
N ARG A 35 10.96 0.38 6.27
CA ARG A 35 9.77 0.21 7.12
C ARG A 35 8.59 1.01 6.60
N LEU A 36 8.82 2.24 6.13
CA LEU A 36 7.77 3.08 5.55
C LEU A 36 7.24 2.48 4.25
N GLU A 37 8.11 1.97 3.39
CA GLU A 37 7.71 1.28 2.16
C GLU A 37 6.84 0.05 2.47
N ALA A 38 7.23 -0.77 3.46
CA ALA A 38 6.43 -1.90 3.90
C ALA A 38 5.07 -1.49 4.47
N LEU A 39 5.01 -0.39 5.24
CA LEU A 39 3.76 0.15 5.77
C LEU A 39 2.84 0.66 4.65
N GLU A 40 3.39 1.33 3.63
CA GLU A 40 2.61 1.79 2.48
C GLU A 40 2.05 0.61 1.69
N PHE A 41 2.84 -0.44 1.49
CA PHE A 41 2.36 -1.68 0.89
C PHE A 41 1.19 -2.29 1.68
N LEU A 42 1.32 -2.39 3.00
CA LEU A 42 0.23 -2.88 3.87
C LEU A 42 -1.01 -1.99 3.78
N ARG A 43 -0.85 -0.66 3.73
CA ARG A 43 -1.95 0.29 3.53
C ARG A 43 -2.68 -0.01 2.21
N GLN A 44 -1.93 -0.18 1.11
CA GLN A 44 -2.52 -0.46 -0.20
C GLN A 44 -3.31 -1.77 -0.21
N VAL A 45 -2.75 -2.84 0.37
CA VAL A 45 -3.40 -4.15 0.46
C VAL A 45 -4.65 -4.10 1.34
N MET A 46 -4.57 -3.49 2.52
CA MET A 46 -5.66 -3.50 3.50
C MET A 46 -6.84 -2.61 3.11
N TYR A 47 -6.59 -1.51 2.39
CA TYR A 47 -7.63 -0.55 2.00
C TYR A 47 -8.09 -0.70 0.55
N GLY A 48 -7.62 -1.73 -0.17
CA GLY A 48 -8.03 -1.99 -1.54
C GLY A 48 -7.64 -0.84 -2.48
N TYR A 49 -6.40 -0.36 -2.36
CA TYR A 49 -5.92 0.73 -3.19
C TYR A 49 -6.00 0.36 -4.68
N ASP A 50 -6.88 1.07 -5.39
CA ASP A 50 -7.00 0.99 -6.84
C ASP A 50 -6.36 2.26 -7.46
N PRO A 51 -5.15 2.16 -8.04
CA PRO A 51 -4.46 3.30 -8.64
C PRO A 51 -5.19 3.88 -9.86
N VAL A 52 -6.21 3.19 -10.39
CA VAL A 52 -7.05 3.61 -11.52
C VAL A 52 -8.29 4.35 -11.02
N ALA A 53 -8.95 3.88 -9.97
CA ALA A 53 -10.16 4.51 -9.41
C ALA A 53 -9.86 5.74 -8.52
N ASP A 54 -8.71 5.78 -7.85
CA ASP A 54 -8.38 6.84 -6.87
C ASP A 54 -7.80 8.12 -7.52
N ARG A 55 -7.87 8.23 -8.85
CA ARG A 55 -7.48 9.45 -9.56
C ARG A 55 -8.61 10.47 -9.48
N LEU A 56 -8.31 11.66 -8.98
CA LEU A 56 -9.15 12.85 -9.15
C LEU A 56 -9.58 12.96 -10.62
N GLN A 57 -10.89 13.01 -10.86
CA GLN A 57 -11.47 13.19 -12.18
C GLN A 57 -10.93 14.51 -12.76
N ARG A 58 -10.11 14.41 -13.81
CA ARG A 58 -9.41 15.57 -14.41
C ARG A 58 -10.25 16.35 -15.42
N VAL A 59 -11.55 16.07 -15.48
CA VAL A 59 -12.46 16.77 -16.38
C VAL A 59 -12.93 18.04 -15.67
N LEU A 60 -12.42 19.18 -16.11
CA LEU A 60 -12.95 20.49 -15.76
C LEU A 60 -14.25 20.68 -16.56
N GLU A 61 -15.39 20.63 -15.89
CA GLU A 61 -16.69 21.02 -16.46
C GLU A 61 -17.01 22.46 -16.01
N VAL A 62 -17.32 23.33 -16.98
CA VAL A 62 -17.80 24.69 -16.70
C VAL A 62 -19.32 24.63 -16.62
N VAL A 63 -19.89 24.90 -15.45
CA VAL A 63 -21.34 24.97 -15.24
C VAL A 63 -21.82 26.43 -15.32
N GLU A 64 -22.93 26.65 -16.02
CA GLU A 64 -23.59 27.96 -16.07
C GLU A 64 -24.23 28.27 -14.71
N LEU A 65 -23.93 29.45 -14.16
CA LEU A 65 -24.57 29.93 -12.95
C LEU A 65 -26.02 30.29 -13.28
N GLY A 66 -26.97 29.44 -12.89
CA GLY A 66 -28.38 29.63 -13.17
C GLY A 66 -28.88 31.01 -12.74
N ALA A 67 -29.42 31.77 -13.69
CA ALA A 67 -30.05 33.05 -13.42
C ALA A 67 -31.28 32.83 -12.53
N ARG A 68 -31.30 33.51 -11.38
CA ARG A 68 -32.45 33.59 -10.47
C ARG A 68 -33.34 34.75 -10.85
#